data_AF-A0A8C8DGF2-F1
#
_entry.id   AF-A0A8C8DGF2-F1
#
_cell.length_a   1.000
_cell.length_b   1.000
_cell.length_c   1.000
_cell.angle_alpha   90.00
_cell.angle_beta   90.00
_cell.angle_gamma   90.00
#
_symmetry.space_group_name_H-M   'P 1'
#
loop_
_entity.id
_entity.type
_entity.pdbx_description
1 polymer ?
#
loop_
_entity_poly.entity_id
_entity_poly.type
_entity_poly.pdbx_seq_one_letter_code
_entity_poly.pdbx_strand_id
1 'polypeptide(L)'
;MGKIIFYENRNFGGRTHECISDCFELLAMFDHCHSVRVESGLFMVYDKPGFTGNQYFMRTGEYPDFTGMTGMNPCIRSCRAIPAVSVYFRIPIIQFNQTHENLLLAL
;
A
#
# COMPACT_ATOMS: atom_id res chain seq x y z
N MET A 1 10.74 1.15 13.24
CA MET A 1 9.37 1.64 12.92
C MET A 1 9.30 1.75 11.40
N GLY A 2 8.14 1.45 10.80
CA GLY A 2 7.98 1.58 9.35
C GLY A 2 7.68 3.02 8.96
N LYS A 3 7.86 3.36 7.69
CA LYS A 3 7.49 4.66 7.12
C LYS A 3 6.91 4.49 5.72
N ILE A 4 5.72 5.04 5.51
CA ILE A 4 5.01 5.06 4.23
C ILE A 4 4.63 6.50 3.89
N ILE A 5 4.74 6.87 2.63
CA ILE A 5 4.41 8.19 2.10
C ILE A 5 3.41 8.00 0.95
N PHE A 6 2.29 8.69 1.06
CA PHE A 6 1.24 8.76 0.05
C PHE A 6 1.39 10.05 -0.76
N TYR A 7 1.17 9.96 -2.07
CA TYR A 7 1.26 11.08 -3.00
C TYR A 7 -0.04 11.20 -3.77
N GLU A 8 -0.52 12.43 -3.91
CA GLU A 8 -1.75 12.71 -4.66
C GLU A 8 -1.63 12.28 -6.12
N ASN A 9 -0.50 12.58 -6.77
CA ASN A 9 -0.31 12.29 -8.19
C ASN A 9 0.54 11.03 -8.42
N ARG A 10 0.56 10.56 -9.66
CA ARG A 10 1.49 9.53 -10.12
C ARG A 10 2.94 10.02 -10.04
N ASN A 11 3.89 9.10 -10.05
CA ASN A 11 5.32 9.38 -10.05
C ASN A 11 5.77 10.31 -8.90
N PHE A 12 5.16 10.15 -7.72
CA PHE A 12 5.54 10.83 -6.48
C PHE A 12 5.37 12.37 -6.53
N GLY A 13 4.41 12.86 -7.31
CA GLY A 13 4.08 14.29 -7.40
C GLY A 13 2.87 14.72 -6.55
N GLY A 14 2.64 16.03 -6.49
CA GLY A 14 1.50 16.61 -5.76
C GLY A 14 1.74 16.75 -4.26
N ARG A 15 0.66 16.89 -3.47
CA ARG A 15 0.78 16.90 -2.00
C ARG A 15 1.13 15.51 -1.49
N THR A 16 1.78 15.47 -0.33
CA THR A 16 2.31 14.25 0.27
C THR A 16 1.85 14.10 1.69
N HIS A 17 1.58 12.87 2.12
CA HIS A 17 1.27 12.55 3.51
C HIS A 17 2.07 11.36 3.99
N GLU A 18 2.78 11.57 5.09
CA GLU A 18 3.61 10.56 5.73
C GLU A 18 2.84 9.88 6.86
N CYS A 19 2.97 8.55 6.96
CA CYS A 19 2.54 7.77 8.10
C CYS A 19 3.71 6.90 8.60
N ILE A 20 3.96 6.98 9.91
CA ILE A 20 4.97 6.17 10.61
C ILE A 20 4.33 5.06 11.48
N SER A 21 2.99 5.02 11.54
CA SER A 21 2.18 4.10 12.33
C SER A 21 0.84 3.84 11.62
N ASP A 22 -0.05 3.09 12.29
CA ASP A 22 -1.44 2.93 11.86
C ASP A 22 -2.13 4.30 11.70
N CYS A 23 -2.90 4.45 10.63
CA CYS A 23 -3.72 5.60 10.34
C CYS A 23 -5.14 5.13 10.01
N PHE A 24 -6.10 5.45 10.89
CA PHE A 24 -7.48 5.00 10.78
C PHE A 24 -8.24 5.69 9.64
N GLU A 25 -7.88 6.92 9.31
CA GLU A 25 -8.54 7.71 8.28
C GLU A 25 -7.56 8.71 7.64
N LEU A 26 -7.24 8.46 6.36
CA LEU A 26 -6.43 9.33 5.52
C LEU A 26 -7.27 10.38 4.78
N LEU A 27 -8.59 10.32 4.91
CA LEU A 27 -9.55 11.17 4.19
C LEU A 27 -9.41 12.66 4.53
N ALA A 28 -9.01 12.97 5.77
CA ALA A 28 -8.73 14.33 6.20
C ALA A 28 -7.42 14.91 5.62
N MET A 29 -6.59 14.06 5.01
CA MET A 29 -5.25 14.41 4.54
C MET A 29 -5.25 14.68 3.03
N PHE A 30 -5.89 13.83 2.23
CA PHE A 30 -5.96 13.97 0.77
C PHE A 30 -7.23 13.36 0.18
N ASP A 31 -7.69 13.93 -0.94
CA ASP A 31 -8.90 13.46 -1.63
C ASP A 31 -8.64 12.17 -2.41
N HIS A 32 -7.42 12.01 -2.97
CA HIS A 32 -7.01 10.92 -3.85
C HIS A 32 -5.53 10.56 -3.61
N CYS A 33 -5.14 9.31 -3.91
CA CYS A 33 -3.75 8.86 -3.86
C CYS A 33 -3.43 8.02 -5.09
N HIS A 34 -2.42 8.43 -5.86
CA HIS A 34 -2.05 7.78 -7.12
C HIS A 34 -0.66 7.15 -7.10
N SER A 35 0.22 7.52 -6.15
CA SER A 35 1.49 6.82 -5.96
C SER A 35 1.88 6.75 -4.49
N VAL A 36 2.69 5.75 -4.15
CA VAL A 36 3.07 5.43 -2.77
C VAL A 36 4.54 5.06 -2.70
N ARG A 37 5.24 5.51 -1.66
CA ARG A 37 6.60 5.08 -1.33
C ARG A 37 6.61 4.50 0.07
N VAL A 38 7.05 3.27 0.22
CA VAL A 38 7.35 2.67 1.53
C VAL A 38 8.85 2.76 1.75
N GLU A 39 9.30 3.70 2.57
CA GLU A 39 10.72 3.88 2.87
C GLU A 39 11.25 2.78 3.78
N SER A 40 10.43 2.27 4.70
CA SER A 40 10.81 1.17 5.57
C SER A 40 9.61 0.40 6.14
N GLY A 41 9.83 -0.86 6.48
CA GLY A 41 8.79 -1.71 7.09
C GLY A 41 7.80 -2.26 6.07
N LEU A 42 6.65 -2.70 6.59
CA LEU A 42 5.57 -3.33 5.83
C LEU A 42 4.25 -2.70 6.23
N PHE A 43 3.38 -2.51 5.26
CA PHE A 43 2.08 -1.88 5.48
C PHE A 43 0.97 -2.68 4.80
N MET A 44 -0.20 -2.69 5.43
CA MET A 44 -1.47 -2.99 4.76
C MET A 44 -2.19 -1.68 4.52
N VAL A 45 -2.59 -1.39 3.29
CA VAL A 45 -3.40 -0.21 2.96
C VAL A 45 -4.80 -0.63 2.51
N TYR A 46 -5.76 0.25 2.73
CA TYR A 46 -7.18 -0.04 2.56
C TYR A 46 -7.87 1.06 1.77
N ASP A 47 -8.84 0.70 0.93
CA ASP A 47 -9.63 1.65 0.14
C ASP A 47 -10.81 2.28 0.92
N LYS A 48 -11.08 1.82 2.15
CA LYS A 48 -12.04 2.42 3.07
C LYS A 48 -11.39 2.81 4.41
N PRO A 49 -11.99 3.77 5.15
CA PRO A 49 -11.55 4.09 6.50
C PRO A 49 -11.66 2.89 7.45
N GLY A 50 -10.95 2.95 8.56
CA GLY A 50 -11.04 1.99 9.66
C GLY A 50 -10.58 0.57 9.33
N PHE A 51 -9.65 0.42 8.38
CA PHE A 51 -9.05 -0.87 8.01
C PHE A 51 -10.05 -1.85 7.38
N THR A 52 -10.97 -1.32 6.57
CA THR A 52 -12.03 -2.09 5.90
C THR A 52 -11.91 -2.01 4.38
N GLY A 53 -12.69 -2.83 3.67
CA GLY A 53 -12.70 -2.83 2.20
C GLY A 53 -11.56 -3.65 1.58
N ASN A 54 -11.15 -3.27 0.37
CA ASN A 54 -10.07 -3.93 -0.36
C ASN A 54 -8.73 -3.63 0.31
N GLN A 55 -7.91 -4.67 0.46
CA GLN A 55 -6.65 -4.60 1.18
C GLN A 55 -5.49 -4.82 0.22
N TYR A 56 -4.45 -4.01 0.36
CA TYR A 56 -3.25 -4.10 -0.48
C TYR A 56 -2.02 -4.14 0.41
N PHE A 57 -1.26 -5.22 0.26
CA PHE A 57 -0.03 -5.40 1.00
C PHE A 57 1.12 -4.65 0.30
N MET A 58 1.81 -3.80 1.05
CA MET A 58 2.91 -2.99 0.55
C MET A 58 4.19 -3.31 1.30
N ARG A 59 5.24 -3.62 0.52
CA ARG A 59 6.61 -3.80 1.01
C ARG A 59 7.39 -2.52 0.84
N THR A 60 8.53 -2.44 1.51
CA THR A 60 9.53 -1.41 1.21
C THR A 60 9.80 -1.35 -0.29
N GLY A 61 9.68 -0.16 -0.88
CA GLY A 61 9.73 0.02 -2.32
C GLY A 61 8.93 1.22 -2.81
N GLU A 62 8.93 1.38 -4.13
CA GLU A 62 8.33 2.50 -4.85
C GLU A 62 7.18 2.01 -5.73
N TYR A 63 6.03 2.67 -5.60
CA TYR A 63 4.79 2.36 -6.32
C TYR A 63 4.35 3.61 -7.10
N PRO A 64 4.95 3.88 -8.29
CA PRO A 64 4.75 5.14 -9.02
C PRO A 64 3.36 5.29 -9.66
N ASP A 65 2.63 4.18 -9.85
CA ASP A 65 1.24 4.17 -10.31
C ASP A 65 0.45 3.09 -9.58
N PHE A 66 -0.24 3.50 -8.51
CA PHE A 66 -1.08 2.61 -7.71
C PHE A 66 -2.34 2.17 -8.46
N THR A 67 -2.89 3.06 -9.31
CA THR A 67 -4.04 2.77 -10.15
C THR A 67 -3.72 1.65 -11.15
N GLY A 68 -2.59 1.77 -11.84
CA GLY A 68 -2.13 0.77 -12.80
C GLY A 68 -1.86 -0.61 -12.17
N MET A 69 -1.36 -0.65 -10.92
CA MET A 69 -1.05 -1.91 -10.22
C MET A 69 -2.29 -2.68 -9.77
N THR A 70 -3.34 -1.97 -9.35
CA THR A 70 -4.55 -2.58 -8.78
C THR A 70 -5.66 -2.83 -9.81
N GLY A 71 -5.53 -2.30 -11.02
CA GLY A 71 -6.58 -2.33 -12.05
C GLY A 71 -7.82 -1.49 -11.71
N MET A 72 -7.77 -0.74 -10.61
CA MET A 72 -8.84 0.13 -10.12
C MET A 72 -8.24 1.49 -9.79
N ASN A 73 -9.07 2.51 -9.51
CA ASN A 73 -8.61 3.76 -8.92
C ASN A 73 -8.92 3.81 -7.41
N PRO A 74 -8.25 2.96 -6.59
CA PRO A 74 -8.51 2.94 -5.16
C PRO A 74 -8.01 4.23 -4.52
N CYS A 75 -8.94 5.01 -3.98
CA CYS A 75 -8.57 6.04 -3.01
C CYS A 75 -8.13 5.31 -1.74
N ILE A 76 -6.85 5.34 -1.39
CA ILE A 76 -6.39 4.80 -0.12
C ILE A 76 -6.98 5.67 1.01
N ARG A 77 -7.67 5.04 1.97
CA ARG A 77 -8.37 5.73 3.06
C ARG A 77 -7.92 5.32 4.45
N SER A 78 -7.21 4.21 4.62
CA SER A 78 -6.55 3.87 5.89
C SER A 78 -5.33 2.97 5.67
N CYS A 79 -4.42 2.91 6.66
CA CYS A 79 -3.23 2.06 6.59
C CYS A 79 -2.83 1.51 7.97
N ARG A 80 -2.24 0.31 8.01
CA ARG A 80 -1.67 -0.31 9.21
C ARG A 80 -0.23 -0.70 9.00
N ALA A 81 0.62 -0.38 9.96
CA ALA A 81 1.97 -0.92 10.02
C ALA A 81 1.90 -2.38 10.47
N ILE A 82 2.58 -3.27 9.74
CA ILE A 82 2.65 -4.68 10.09
C ILE A 82 3.94 -4.90 10.91
N PRO A 83 3.84 -5.32 12.18
CA PRO A 83 5.01 -5.64 12.98
C PRO A 83 5.81 -6.77 12.31
N ALA A 84 7.14 -6.64 12.25
CA ALA A 84 8.01 -7.62 11.62
C ALA A 84 7.79 -9.05 12.14
N VAL A 85 7.52 -9.19 13.44
CA VAL A 85 7.24 -10.49 14.10
C VAL A 85 5.99 -11.18 13.54
N SER A 86 4.99 -10.39 13.11
CA SER A 86 3.70 -10.89 12.63
C SER A 86 3.78 -11.48 11.21
N VAL A 87 4.82 -11.17 10.46
CA VAL A 87 5.03 -11.59 9.06
C VAL A 87 5.52 -13.03 8.98
N TYR A 88 6.33 -13.45 9.96
CA TYR A 88 6.89 -14.80 10.02
C TYR A 88 5.83 -15.90 10.22
N PHE A 89 4.62 -15.55 10.66
CA PHE A 89 3.63 -16.53 11.11
C PHE A 89 2.34 -16.61 10.28
N ARG A 90 1.98 -15.62 9.45
CA ARG A 90 0.56 -15.54 8.99
C ARG A 90 0.23 -15.06 7.57
N ILE A 91 1.18 -14.71 6.71
CA ILE A 91 0.81 -14.17 5.38
C ILE A 91 1.17 -15.19 4.28
N PRO A 92 0.22 -15.99 3.76
CA PRO A 92 0.36 -16.56 2.43
C PRO A 92 0.35 -15.38 1.46
N ILE A 93 1.54 -14.99 0.99
CA ILE A 93 1.71 -13.90 0.05
C ILE A 93 1.21 -14.39 -1.30
N ILE A 94 -0.01 -14.03 -1.69
CA ILE A 94 -0.38 -14.08 -3.11
C ILE A 94 0.46 -12.99 -3.77
N GLN A 95 1.58 -13.38 -4.37
CA GLN A 95 2.37 -12.48 -5.19
C GLN A 95 1.54 -12.13 -6.42
N PHE A 96 0.97 -10.92 -6.46
CA PHE A 96 0.61 -10.33 -7.73
C PHE A 96 1.94 -9.95 -8.41
N ASN A 97 2.40 -10.89 -9.24
CA ASN A 97 3.59 -10.76 -10.05
C ASN A 97 3.44 -9.54 -10.96
N GLN A 98 4.25 -8.52 -10.71
CA GLN A 98 4.34 -7.36 -11.58
C GLN A 98 5.43 -7.60 -12.62
N THR A 99 5.14 -8.46 -13.59
CA THR A 99 5.72 -8.48 -14.95
C THR A 99 4.99 -9.54 -15.77
N HIS A 100 4.61 -9.19 -17.00
CA HIS A 100 4.23 -10.17 -18.02
C HIS A 100 5.30 -11.28 -18.09
N GLU A 101 4.86 -12.53 -18.23
CA GLU A 101 5.67 -13.77 -18.29
C GLU A 101 6.15 -14.32 -16.95
N ASN A 102 5.29 -15.10 -16.28
CA ASN A 102 5.50 -16.55 -16.14
C ASN A 102 4.37 -17.16 -15.29
N LEU A 103 3.64 -18.09 -15.91
CA LEU A 103 2.93 -19.16 -15.23
C LEU A 103 3.97 -20.06 -14.54
N LEU A 104 3.59 -20.70 -13.42
CA LEU A 104 4.37 -21.53 -12.48
C LEU A 104 4.82 -20.70 -11.25
N LEU A 105 4.44 -20.99 -10.01
CA LEU A 105 4.21 -22.27 -9.36
C LEU A 105 3.13 -22.12 -8.26
N ALA A 106 2.14 -23.00 -8.28
CA ALA A 106 1.35 -23.37 -7.11
C ALA A 106 1.63 -24.85 -6.83
N LEU A 107 2.41 -25.12 -5.79
CA LEU A 107 2.34 -26.34 -4.98
C LEU A 107 2.14 -25.88 -3.54
#